data_AF-A0A6L6ERT5-F1
#
_entry.id   AF-A0A6L6ERT5-F1
#
_cell.length_a   1.000
_cell.length_b   1.000
_cell.length_c   1.000
_cell.angle_alpha   90.00
_cell.angle_beta   90.00
_cell.angle_gamma   90.00
#
_symmetry.space_group_name_H-M   'P 1'
#
loop_
_entity.id
_entity.type
_entity.pdbx_description
1 polymer ?
#
loop_
_entity_poly.entity_id
_entity_poly.type
_entity_poly.pdbx_seq_one_letter_code
_entity_poly.pdbx_strand_id
1 'polypeptide(L)'
;MSDHQDHNHDHAPQPPVRIPRQEQEDASEEIIEVARGILRLQLPTDFTGLGHVNTYAIEDSRGFTLVDPGLPSDASWEALQSRLKAAGIPLARVHTT
;
A
#
# COMPACT_ATOMS: atom_id res chain seq x y z
N MET A 1 -26.97 -34.37 49.72
CA MET A 1 -27.32 -33.10 49.06
C MET A 1 -26.09 -32.67 48.31
N SER A 2 -26.08 -32.99 47.01
CA SER A 2 -24.99 -32.65 46.10
C SER A 2 -25.05 -31.17 45.77
N ASP A 3 -23.89 -30.52 45.72
CA ASP A 3 -23.64 -29.42 44.79
C ASP A 3 -22.20 -29.57 44.30
N HIS A 4 -22.07 -30.24 43.15
CA HIS A 4 -20.86 -30.18 42.32
C HIS A 4 -21.12 -29.05 41.32
N GLN A 5 -20.39 -27.96 41.47
CA GLN A 5 -20.47 -26.82 40.56
C GLN A 5 -19.54 -27.10 39.38
N ASP A 6 -20.12 -27.50 38.26
CA ASP A 6 -19.40 -27.76 37.02
C ASP A 6 -18.83 -26.46 36.44
N HIS A 7 -17.51 -26.30 36.54
CA HIS A 7 -16.76 -25.31 35.77
C HIS A 7 -16.51 -25.85 34.36
N ASN A 8 -17.42 -25.57 33.42
CA ASN A 8 -17.18 -25.88 32.02
C ASN A 8 -16.52 -24.70 31.30
N HIS A 9 -15.19 -24.76 31.13
CA HIS A 9 -14.45 -23.88 30.24
C HIS A 9 -14.35 -24.53 28.85
N ASP A 10 -15.40 -24.38 28.04
CA ASP A 10 -15.37 -24.71 26.61
C ASP A 10 -14.63 -23.58 25.87
N HIS A 11 -13.31 -23.67 25.76
CA HIS A 11 -12.50 -22.78 24.92
C HIS A 11 -12.16 -23.50 23.62
N ALA A 12 -13.14 -23.59 22.71
CA ALA A 12 -12.82 -23.92 21.32
C ALA A 12 -11.80 -22.88 20.81
N PRO A 13 -10.67 -23.29 20.19
CA PRO A 13 -9.67 -22.35 19.73
C PRO A 13 -10.31 -21.45 18.67
N GLN A 14 -10.39 -20.15 18.97
CA GLN A 14 -10.83 -19.17 17.99
C GLN A 14 -9.87 -19.20 16.79
N PRO A 15 -10.38 -19.19 15.54
CA PRO A 15 -9.51 -19.10 14.37
C PRO A 15 -8.65 -17.85 14.49
N PRO A 16 -7.36 -17.90 14.07
CA PRO A 16 -6.47 -16.77 14.20
C PRO A 16 -7.06 -15.56 13.46
N VAL A 17 -7.14 -14.42 14.14
CA VAL A 17 -7.51 -13.15 13.51
C VAL A 17 -6.43 -12.84 12.48
N ARG A 18 -6.80 -12.91 11.20
CA ARG A 18 -5.87 -12.61 10.11
C ARG A 18 -5.78 -11.09 9.99
N ILE A 19 -4.66 -10.52 10.42
CA ILE A 19 -4.39 -9.10 10.22
C ILE A 19 -4.29 -8.89 8.69
N PRO A 20 -5.10 -7.99 8.10
CA PRO A 20 -4.97 -7.67 6.68
C PRO A 20 -3.55 -7.26 6.36
N ARG A 21 -3.04 -7.68 5.22
CA ARG A 21 -1.77 -7.14 4.75
C ARG A 21 -1.99 -5.72 4.23
N GLN A 22 -0.93 -4.92 4.25
CA GLN A 22 -1.00 -3.51 3.91
C GLN A 22 -1.57 -3.30 2.50
N GLU A 23 -1.16 -4.11 1.51
CA GLU A 23 -1.63 -4.00 0.13
C GLU A 23 -3.14 -4.25 -0.07
N GLN A 24 -3.83 -4.75 0.95
CA GLN A 24 -5.28 -4.98 0.94
C GLN A 24 -6.07 -3.74 1.40
N GLU A 25 -5.40 -2.75 1.99
CA GLU A 25 -5.99 -1.46 2.35
C GLU A 25 -6.19 -0.59 1.11
N ASP A 26 -7.05 0.43 1.21
CA ASP A 26 -7.18 1.43 0.15
C ASP A 26 -5.87 2.22 -0.03
N ALA A 27 -5.64 2.75 -1.23
CA ALA A 27 -4.47 3.58 -1.50
C ALA A 27 -4.48 4.85 -0.63
N SER A 28 -3.46 5.01 0.22
CA SER A 28 -3.22 6.26 0.92
C SER A 28 -2.79 7.37 -0.04
N GLU A 29 -3.10 8.61 0.32
CA GLU A 29 -2.57 9.79 -0.37
C GLU A 29 -1.21 10.24 0.16
N GLU A 30 -0.80 9.69 1.31
CA GLU A 30 0.45 10.04 1.97
C GLU A 30 1.66 9.58 1.16
N ILE A 31 2.65 10.46 1.07
CA ILE A 31 3.94 10.19 0.43
C ILE A 31 4.96 10.04 1.55
N ILE A 32 5.60 8.86 1.61
CA ILE A 32 6.52 8.53 2.69
C ILE A 32 7.92 8.36 2.11
N GLU A 33 8.88 9.13 2.61
CA GLU A 33 10.29 8.85 2.36
C GLU A 33 10.72 7.66 3.23
N VAL A 34 10.95 6.50 2.59
CA VAL A 34 11.29 5.25 3.29
C VAL A 34 12.80 5.06 3.46
N ALA A 35 13.58 5.78 2.63
CA ALA A 35 15.02 5.93 2.71
C ALA A 35 15.41 7.19 1.93
N ARG A 36 16.63 7.70 2.14
CA ARG A 36 17.11 8.91 1.46
C ARG A 36 16.90 8.82 -0.07
N GLY A 37 16.07 9.71 -0.61
CA GLY A 37 15.79 9.79 -2.04
C GLY A 37 14.88 8.67 -2.58
N ILE A 38 14.23 7.90 -1.70
CA ILE A 38 13.28 6.83 -2.06
C ILE A 38 11.93 7.16 -1.44
N LEU A 39 11.00 7.59 -2.29
CA LEU A 39 9.64 7.96 -1.91
C LEU A 39 8.68 6.82 -2.25
N ARG A 40 7.83 6.44 -1.31
CA ARG A 40 6.73 5.51 -1.51
C ARG A 40 5.44 6.28 -1.78
N LEU A 41 4.78 5.91 -2.87
CA LEU A 41 3.47 6.38 -3.31
C LEU A 41 2.54 5.16 -3.32
N GLN A 42 1.26 5.34 -3.01
CA GLN A 42 0.26 4.28 -3.19
C GLN A 42 -0.67 4.64 -4.33
N LEU A 43 -0.81 3.72 -5.29
CA LEU A 43 -1.72 3.86 -6.42
C LEU A 43 -2.87 2.84 -6.30
N PRO A 44 -4.12 3.26 -6.49
CA PRO A 44 -5.25 2.35 -6.42
C PRO A 44 -5.14 1.27 -7.50
N THR A 45 -5.58 0.06 -7.17
CA THR A 45 -5.66 -1.05 -8.11
C THR A 45 -6.97 -1.81 -7.90
N ASP A 46 -7.54 -2.34 -8.98
CA ASP A 46 -8.76 -3.14 -8.99
C ASP A 46 -8.49 -4.65 -9.08
N PHE A 47 -7.25 -5.06 -8.76
CA PHE A 47 -6.88 -6.48 -8.74
C PHE A 47 -7.48 -7.20 -7.54
N THR A 48 -8.04 -8.40 -7.76
CA THR A 48 -8.76 -9.13 -6.72
C THR A 48 -7.92 -9.36 -5.46
N GLY A 49 -8.37 -8.78 -4.34
CA GLY A 49 -7.73 -8.93 -3.03
C GLY A 49 -6.65 -7.89 -2.71
N LEU A 50 -6.46 -6.89 -3.57
CA LEU A 50 -5.56 -5.74 -3.38
C LEU A 50 -6.36 -4.43 -3.48
N GLY A 51 -6.09 -3.49 -2.59
CA GLY A 51 -6.64 -2.12 -2.67
C GLY A 51 -5.67 -1.13 -3.32
N HIS A 52 -4.36 -1.42 -3.28
CA HIS A 52 -3.34 -0.61 -3.96
C HIS A 52 -2.07 -1.38 -4.30
N VAL A 53 -1.22 -0.73 -5.08
CA VAL A 53 0.19 -1.08 -5.25
C VAL A 53 1.07 0.00 -4.63
N ASN A 54 2.21 -0.41 -4.06
CA ASN A 54 3.25 0.52 -3.66
C ASN A 54 4.11 0.84 -4.89
N THR A 55 4.08 2.11 -5.32
CA THR A 55 4.97 2.64 -6.35
C THR A 55 6.11 3.39 -5.68
N TYR A 56 7.35 3.17 -6.14
CA TYR A 56 8.51 3.86 -5.59
C TYR A 56 9.11 4.84 -6.60
N ALA A 57 9.24 6.10 -6.19
CA ALA A 57 10.01 7.10 -6.92
C ALA A 57 11.42 7.18 -6.32
N ILE A 58 12.41 6.83 -7.13
CA ILE A 58 13.83 6.75 -6.72
C ILE A 58 14.57 7.88 -7.42
N GLU A 59 15.09 8.82 -6.64
CA GLU A 59 15.89 9.95 -7.13
C GLU A 59 17.27 9.49 -7.60
N ASP A 60 17.69 9.96 -8.77
CA ASP A 60 19.03 9.78 -9.31
C ASP A 60 19.54 11.06 -10.02
N SER A 61 20.74 10.98 -10.61
CA SER A 61 21.37 12.12 -11.28
C SER A 61 20.61 12.66 -12.49
N ARG A 62 19.66 11.90 -13.06
CA ARG A 62 18.84 12.29 -14.22
C ARG A 62 17.44 12.75 -13.81
N GLY A 63 17.01 12.50 -12.58
CA GLY A 63 15.67 12.79 -12.10
C GLY A 63 15.14 11.66 -11.25
N PHE A 64 14.06 11.01 -11.68
CA PHE A 64 13.42 9.93 -10.93
C PHE A 64 13.14 8.72 -11.81
N THR A 65 13.48 7.53 -11.30
CA THR A 65 12.97 6.24 -11.82
C THR A 65 11.73 5.85 -11.03
N LEU A 66 10.70 5.33 -11.70
CA LEU A 66 9.54 4.73 -11.04
C LEU A 66 9.64 3.21 -11.05
N VAL A 67 9.38 2.58 -9.91
CA VAL A 67 9.23 1.12 -9.75
C VAL A 67 7.77 0.81 -9.44
N ASP A 68 7.21 -0.18 -10.13
CA ASP A 68 5.81 -0.61 -10.03
C ASP A 68 4.79 0.53 -10.20
N PRO A 69 4.75 1.22 -11.36
CA PRO A 69 3.97 2.45 -11.57
C PRO A 69 2.46 2.25 -11.74
N GLY A 70 1.88 1.20 -11.17
CA GLY A 70 0.46 0.89 -11.29
C GLY A 70 0.08 0.14 -12.56
N LEU A 71 -1.18 -0.30 -12.60
CA LEU A 71 -1.78 -0.91 -13.79
C LEU A 71 -2.19 0.18 -14.80
N PRO A 72 -2.25 -0.14 -16.10
CA PRO A 72 -2.72 0.80 -17.11
C PRO A 72 -4.23 1.04 -16.95
N SER A 73 -4.60 2.16 -16.33
CA SER A 73 -5.97 2.67 -16.26
C SER A 73 -5.97 4.18 -16.07
N ASP A 74 -7.07 4.85 -16.42
CA ASP A 74 -7.21 6.30 -16.24
C ASP A 74 -7.10 6.68 -14.76
N ALA A 75 -7.75 5.91 -13.88
CA ALA A 75 -7.70 6.14 -12.43
C ALA A 75 -6.28 6.00 -11.86
N SER A 76 -5.54 4.97 -12.29
CA SER A 76 -4.14 4.76 -11.90
C SER A 76 -3.25 5.90 -12.40
N TRP A 77 -3.47 6.38 -13.63
CA TRP A 77 -2.73 7.49 -14.22
C TRP A 77 -3.00 8.82 -13.52
N GLU A 78 -4.26 9.14 -13.23
CA GLU A 78 -4.65 10.33 -12.47
C GLU A 78 -4.05 10.31 -11.06
N ALA A 79 -4.11 9.16 -10.38
CA ALA A 79 -3.49 8.98 -9.08
C ALA A 79 -1.98 9.21 -9.17
N LEU A 80 -1.28 8.59 -10.13
CA LEU A 80 0.17 8.77 -10.29
C LEU A 80 0.54 10.24 -10.49
N GLN A 81 -0.14 10.95 -11.40
CA GLN A 81 0.13 12.38 -11.62
C GLN A 81 -0.12 13.22 -10.35
N SER A 82 -1.19 12.92 -9.61
CA SER A 82 -1.50 13.57 -8.34
C SER A 82 -0.39 13.33 -7.30
N ARG A 83 0.06 12.08 -7.13
CA ARG A 83 1.14 11.72 -6.19
C ARG A 83 2.47 12.36 -6.56
N LEU A 84 2.85 12.34 -7.84
CA LEU A 84 4.07 13.02 -8.31
C LEU A 84 4.02 14.52 -8.04
N LYS A 85 2.88 15.17 -8.30
CA LYS A 85 2.69 16.59 -8.02
C LYS A 85 2.80 16.90 -6.52
N ALA A 86 2.17 16.10 -5.67
CA ALA A 86 2.25 16.25 -4.22
C ALA A 86 3.68 16.00 -3.68
N ALA A 87 4.44 15.13 -4.33
CA ALA A 87 5.85 14.89 -4.03
C ALA A 87 6.80 15.99 -4.55
N GLY A 88 6.28 16.97 -5.30
CA GLY A 88 7.11 17.99 -5.95
C GLY A 88 7.96 17.44 -7.08
N ILE A 89 7.60 16.29 -7.67
CA ILE A 89 8.29 15.64 -8.78
C ILE A 89 7.61 16.04 -10.09
N PRO A 90 8.23 16.89 -10.93
CA PRO A 90 7.68 17.16 -12.25
C PRO A 90 7.74 15.90 -13.11
N LEU A 91 6.66 15.58 -13.84
CA LEU A 91 6.62 14.42 -14.74
C LEU A 91 7.77 14.43 -15.76
N ALA A 92 8.20 15.62 -16.21
CA ALA A 92 9.35 15.78 -17.11
C ALA A 92 10.71 15.38 -16.51
N ARG A 93 10.79 15.14 -15.20
CA ARG A 93 11.96 14.59 -14.51
C ARG A 93 11.86 13.09 -14.26
N VAL A 94 10.73 12.45 -14.60
CA VAL A 94 10.63 10.99 -14.58
C VAL A 94 11.27 10.45 -15.85
N HIS A 95 12.14 9.45 -15.71
CA HIS A 95 12.78 8.79 -16.84
C HIS A 95 12.60 7.27 -16.77
N THR A 96 12.76 6.64 -17.92
CA THR A 96 12.86 5.19 -18.06
C THR A 96 14.24 4.85 -18.63
N THR A 97 14.71 3.63 -18.39
CA THR A 97 15.97 3.12 -18.98
C THR A 97 15.81 2.82 -20.46
#